data_AF-A0A964RSR6-F1
#
_entry.id   AF-A0A964RSR6-F1
#
_cell.length_a   1.000
_cell.length_b   1.000
_cell.length_c   1.000
_cell.angle_alpha   90.00
_cell.angle_beta   90.00
_cell.angle_gamma   90.00
#
_symmetry.space_group_name_H-M   'P 1'
#
loop_
_entity.id
_entity.type
_entity.pdbx_description
1 polymer ?
#
loop_
_entity_poly.entity_id
_entity_poly.type
_entity_poly.pdbx_seq_one_letter_code
_entity_poly.pdbx_strand_id
1 'polypeptide(L)'
;MLLLLLMQYTKKKTPIAWRFEEGKQMGKNLKHQFIHAIEDNFKEGMDKHSMKSNDIRNDGKVFSYADRKNLIDLSSNFANYMKENYKDIRQVKEIRAEHIQSFLNEKSNSCSNATLKQYQAKFNKLEKVVNKTYNINTKYKGYTLPLSKENTKVRNTSMSIDDLKKLEKAFINSNSSAKIAIQLTSRAGLRVSECTKLQGRDINLKDNVIHVEGGKGGRNRDVPIREQDKEYFSSLKSNVGDRERVCPVQSDSINKSIDRAMKREGIRNKYNDTSIHCIRKMYAQNEFNRCRAEGMEIKQALQEVSVLLGHGEDRMELMRQYVLDIK
;
A
#
# COMPACT_ATOMS: atom_id res chain seq x y z
N MET A 1 56.31 36.43 -0.97
CA MET A 1 56.04 35.00 -1.26
C MET A 1 55.10 34.46 -0.17
N LEU A 2 53.88 35.02 -0.10
CA LEU A 2 52.63 34.34 -0.43
C LEU A 2 52.32 33.11 0.47
N LEU A 3 51.89 33.39 1.71
CA LEU A 3 50.91 32.55 2.41
C LEU A 3 49.52 33.11 2.07
N LEU A 4 48.75 32.39 1.23
CA LEU A 4 47.39 32.77 0.87
C LEU A 4 46.43 31.60 1.13
N LEU A 5 45.48 31.90 2.02
CA LEU A 5 44.06 31.53 2.03
C LEU A 5 43.61 30.23 1.36
N LEU A 6 42.90 29.40 2.14
CA LEU A 6 41.61 28.84 1.74
C LEU A 6 40.78 28.46 2.98
N MET A 7 40.12 29.46 3.57
CA MET A 7 38.96 29.25 4.45
C MET A 7 37.81 28.69 3.58
N GLN A 8 37.54 27.39 3.65
CA GLN A 8 36.34 26.83 3.06
C GLN A 8 35.14 27.03 4.00
N TYR A 9 34.25 27.90 3.54
CA TYR A 9 32.89 28.16 3.96
C TYR A 9 32.10 26.87 4.30
N THR A 10 31.89 26.57 5.58
CA THR A 10 30.78 25.69 6.00
C THR A 10 29.54 26.55 6.20
N LYS A 11 28.67 26.62 5.17
CA LYS A 11 27.31 27.16 5.32
C LYS A 11 26.51 26.25 6.26
N LYS A 12 26.54 26.53 7.56
CA LYS A 12 25.52 26.04 8.50
C LYS A 12 24.18 26.62 8.04
N LYS A 13 23.29 25.78 7.50
CA LYS A 13 21.87 26.13 7.31
C LYS A 13 21.28 26.39 8.70
N THR A 14 21.11 27.64 9.03
CA THR A 14 20.26 28.08 10.14
C THR A 14 18.83 27.57 9.89
N PRO A 15 18.15 27.00 10.90
CA PRO A 15 16.71 26.79 10.83
C PRO A 15 16.06 28.14 10.61
N ILE A 16 15.21 28.25 9.59
CA ILE A 16 14.40 29.44 9.33
C ILE A 16 13.43 29.56 10.52
N ALA A 17 13.83 30.34 11.52
CA ALA A 17 12.97 30.79 12.58
C ALA A 17 11.99 31.79 11.97
N TRP A 18 10.75 31.35 11.75
CA TRP A 18 9.65 32.22 11.38
C TRP A 18 9.37 33.13 12.57
N ARG A 19 9.94 34.35 12.53
CA ARG A 19 9.60 35.44 13.42
C ARG A 19 8.16 35.85 13.07
N PHE A 20 7.23 35.57 13.97
CA PHE A 20 5.84 36.01 13.84
C PHE A 20 5.80 37.52 14.08
N GLU A 21 5.80 38.30 12.99
CA GLU A 21 5.31 39.67 13.03
C GLU A 21 3.79 39.65 12.88
N GLU A 22 3.10 40.30 13.80
CA GLU A 22 1.65 40.47 13.82
C GLU A 22 1.21 41.33 12.63
N GLY A 23 0.86 40.68 11.53
CA GLY A 23 0.32 41.32 10.34
C GLY A 23 -0.61 40.38 9.57
N LYS A 24 -1.92 40.68 9.60
CA LYS A 24 -3.01 40.12 8.76
C LYS A 24 -2.76 38.72 8.18
N GLN A 25 -3.19 37.68 8.89
CA GLN A 25 -3.41 36.37 8.26
C GLN A 25 -4.45 36.52 7.14
N MET A 26 -4.02 36.48 5.88
CA MET A 26 -4.90 36.02 4.81
C MET A 26 -5.39 34.63 5.22
N GLY A 27 -6.68 34.51 5.56
CA GLY A 27 -7.25 33.26 6.06
C GLY A 27 -6.95 32.13 5.08
N LYS A 28 -6.04 31.23 5.48
CA LYS A 28 -5.68 30.06 4.67
C LYS A 28 -6.98 29.33 4.32
N ASN A 29 -7.25 29.05 3.05
CA ASN A 29 -8.44 28.28 2.67
C ASN A 29 -8.41 26.87 3.31
N LEU A 30 -9.57 26.21 3.40
CA LEU A 30 -9.72 24.89 4.06
C LEU A 30 -8.67 23.87 3.58
N LYS A 31 -8.37 23.84 2.28
CA LYS A 31 -7.37 22.94 1.69
C LYS A 31 -5.99 23.17 2.31
N HIS A 32 -5.54 24.43 2.42
CA HIS A 32 -4.26 24.76 3.03
C HIS A 32 -4.20 24.41 4.52
N GLN A 33 -5.32 24.57 5.25
CA GLN A 33 -5.38 24.18 6.66
C GLN A 33 -5.21 22.66 6.82
N PHE A 34 -5.92 21.87 6.02
CA PHE A 34 -5.75 20.41 6.06
C PHE A 34 -4.34 19.97 5.69
N ILE A 35 -3.78 20.48 4.60
CA ILE A 35 -2.42 20.14 4.19
C ILE A 35 -1.43 20.49 5.30
N HIS A 36 -1.54 21.68 5.89
CA HIS A 36 -0.66 22.08 6.99
C HIS A 36 -0.73 21.11 8.17
N ALA A 37 -1.93 20.75 8.62
CA ALA A 37 -2.09 19.81 9.74
C ALA A 37 -1.53 18.41 9.41
N ILE A 38 -1.70 17.93 8.17
CA ILE A 38 -1.15 16.65 7.72
C ILE A 38 0.38 16.67 7.71
N GLU A 39 0.99 17.71 7.15
CA GLU A 39 2.46 17.85 7.10
C GLU A 39 3.07 17.98 8.49
N ASP A 40 2.45 18.76 9.37
CA ASP A 40 2.90 18.98 10.75
C ASP A 40 2.92 17.67 11.58
N ASN A 41 2.05 16.72 11.23
CA ASN A 41 1.99 15.40 11.86
C ASN A 41 2.69 14.30 11.07
N PHE A 42 3.39 14.63 9.98
CA PHE A 42 4.15 13.68 9.17
C PHE A 42 5.65 13.82 9.42
N LYS A 43 6.32 12.70 9.68
CA LYS A 43 7.80 12.64 9.72
C LYS A 43 8.27 11.41 8.97
N GLU A 44 9.29 11.59 8.14
CA GLU A 44 9.92 10.51 7.39
C GLU A 44 10.55 9.48 8.33
N GLY A 45 10.49 8.19 7.95
CA GLY A 45 11.11 7.10 8.72
C GLY A 45 10.46 6.77 10.06
N MET A 46 9.26 7.30 10.36
CA MET A 46 8.59 7.02 11.63
C MET A 46 8.09 5.57 11.73
N ASP A 47 8.60 4.82 12.70
CA ASP A 47 8.18 3.44 12.93
C ASP A 47 6.92 3.36 13.82
N LYS A 48 5.79 3.02 13.17
CA LYS A 48 4.51 2.78 13.84
C LYS A 48 4.56 1.58 14.81
N HIS A 49 5.35 0.55 14.50
CA HIS A 49 5.40 -0.68 15.28
C HIS A 49 6.17 -0.46 16.59
N SER A 50 7.35 0.16 16.54
CA SER A 50 8.06 0.60 17.75
C SER A 50 7.19 1.48 18.65
N MET A 51 6.48 2.47 18.09
CA MET A 51 5.58 3.32 18.89
C MET A 51 4.47 2.55 19.60
N LYS A 52 3.85 1.57 18.92
CA LYS A 52 2.82 0.72 19.52
C LYS A 52 3.37 -0.18 20.62
N SER A 53 4.58 -0.73 20.43
CA SER A 53 5.24 -1.58 21.42
C SER A 53 5.56 -0.81 22.71
N ASN A 54 5.75 0.50 22.61
CA ASN A 54 6.02 1.39 23.74
C ASN A 54 4.73 2.03 24.33
N ASP A 55 3.55 1.49 24.03
CA ASP A 55 2.23 1.99 24.45
C ASP A 55 1.95 3.48 24.15
N ILE A 56 2.67 4.05 23.17
CA ILE A 56 2.46 5.45 22.77
C ILE A 56 1.18 5.52 21.94
N ARG A 57 0.14 6.14 22.51
CA ARG A 57 -1.15 6.34 21.82
C ARG A 57 -0.95 7.03 20.46
N ASN A 58 -1.64 6.50 19.45
CA ASN A 58 -1.69 7.08 18.11
C ASN A 58 -2.51 8.39 18.13
N ASP A 59 -1.81 9.48 18.40
CA ASP A 59 -2.25 10.84 18.68
C ASP A 59 -2.46 11.71 17.42
N GLY A 60 -2.59 11.09 16.24
CA GLY A 60 -2.75 11.81 14.97
C GLY A 60 -1.53 11.75 14.05
N LYS A 61 -0.45 11.07 14.44
CA LYS A 61 0.73 10.90 13.57
C LYS A 61 0.42 10.22 12.22
N VAL A 62 1.08 10.68 11.18
CA VAL A 62 1.03 10.14 9.81
C VAL A 62 2.31 9.37 9.54
N PHE A 63 2.20 8.05 9.33
CA PHE A 63 3.35 7.13 9.39
C PHE A 63 3.90 6.71 8.01
N SER A 64 3.24 7.04 6.91
CA SER A 64 3.71 6.63 5.59
C SER A 64 3.37 7.65 4.53
N TYR A 65 4.22 7.72 3.49
CA TYR A 65 3.95 8.57 2.32
C TYR A 65 2.62 8.26 1.65
N ALA A 66 2.21 6.98 1.63
CA ALA A 66 0.93 6.58 1.09
C ALA A 66 -0.24 7.11 1.93
N ASP A 67 -0.15 7.01 3.26
CA ASP A 67 -1.17 7.55 4.17
C ASP A 67 -1.24 9.09 4.07
N ARG A 68 -0.10 9.77 4.05
CA ARG A 68 0.02 11.21 3.80
C ARG A 68 -0.68 11.62 2.50
N LYS A 69 -0.30 11.00 1.38
CA LYS A 69 -0.90 11.27 0.07
C LYS A 69 -2.42 11.05 0.09
N ASN A 70 -2.85 9.92 0.64
CA ASN A 70 -4.27 9.55 0.72
C ASN A 70 -5.11 10.49 1.57
N LEU A 71 -4.53 11.08 2.63
CA LEU A 71 -5.17 12.11 3.46
C LEU A 71 -5.27 13.43 2.69
N ILE A 72 -4.20 13.86 2.04
CA ILE A 72 -4.18 15.08 1.21
C ILE A 72 -5.20 14.99 0.07
N ASP A 73 -5.28 13.85 -0.61
CA ASP A 73 -6.21 13.63 -1.72
C ASP A 73 -7.66 13.74 -1.22
N LEU A 74 -8.00 13.06 -0.11
CA LEU A 74 -9.34 13.17 0.48
C LEU A 74 -9.65 14.60 0.93
N SER A 75 -8.76 15.21 1.71
CA SER A 75 -8.99 16.53 2.28
C SER A 75 -9.08 17.62 1.22
N SER A 76 -8.34 17.47 0.11
CA SER A 76 -8.44 18.38 -1.04
C SER A 76 -9.76 18.23 -1.76
N ASN A 77 -10.21 16.99 -2.01
CA ASN A 77 -11.51 16.72 -2.63
C ASN A 77 -12.65 17.25 -1.75
N PHE A 78 -12.56 17.04 -0.43
CA PHE A 78 -13.53 17.57 0.52
C PHE A 78 -13.51 19.10 0.58
N ALA A 79 -12.34 19.73 0.59
CA ALA A 79 -12.23 21.19 0.60
C ALA A 79 -12.81 21.84 -0.67
N ASN A 80 -12.65 21.20 -1.84
CA ASN A 80 -13.28 21.65 -3.07
C ASN A 80 -14.81 21.53 -2.98
N TYR A 81 -15.32 20.40 -2.51
CA TYR A 81 -16.75 20.21 -2.26
C TYR A 81 -17.33 21.26 -1.31
N MET A 82 -16.63 21.56 -0.20
CA MET A 82 -17.02 22.60 0.76
C MET A 82 -17.07 23.99 0.11
N LYS A 83 -16.11 24.30 -0.77
CA LYS A 83 -16.08 25.59 -1.48
C LYS A 83 -17.31 25.78 -2.38
N GLU A 84 -17.84 24.70 -2.94
CA GLU A 84 -19.01 24.74 -3.83
C GLU A 84 -20.33 24.77 -3.05
N ASN A 85 -20.44 23.94 -2.00
CA ASN A 85 -21.71 23.68 -1.32
C ASN A 85 -21.88 24.45 0.00
N TYR A 86 -20.78 24.92 0.62
CA TYR A 86 -20.76 25.54 1.95
C TYR A 86 -19.77 26.71 1.99
N LYS A 87 -20.00 27.75 1.17
CA LYS A 87 -19.09 28.89 0.94
C LYS A 87 -18.71 29.69 2.19
N ASP A 88 -19.56 29.65 3.21
CA ASP A 88 -19.36 30.38 4.47
C ASP A 88 -18.41 29.65 5.42
N ILE A 89 -18.24 28.33 5.25
CA ILE A 89 -17.36 27.51 6.08
C ILE A 89 -15.94 27.62 5.55
N ARG A 90 -15.07 28.33 6.28
CA ARG A 90 -13.70 28.63 5.83
C ARG A 90 -12.62 28.04 6.71
N GLN A 91 -12.95 27.62 7.93
CA GLN A 91 -12.00 27.09 8.90
C GLN A 91 -12.31 25.64 9.27
N VAL A 92 -11.28 24.85 9.52
CA VAL A 92 -11.43 23.42 9.86
C VAL A 92 -12.21 23.21 11.17
N LYS A 93 -12.17 24.19 12.07
CA LYS A 93 -12.94 24.19 13.33
C LYS A 93 -14.46 24.31 13.13
N GLU A 94 -14.88 24.83 11.98
CA GLU A 94 -16.30 25.05 11.64
C GLU A 94 -16.93 23.83 10.96
N ILE A 95 -16.11 22.83 10.59
CA ILE A 95 -16.59 21.59 9.98
C ILE A 95 -17.37 20.77 11.03
N ARG A 96 -18.58 20.36 10.66
CA ARG A 96 -19.48 19.53 11.46
C ARG A 96 -19.78 18.21 10.74
N ALA A 97 -20.39 17.27 11.46
CA ALA A 97 -20.79 15.97 10.95
C ALA A 97 -21.69 16.07 9.70
N GLU A 98 -22.60 17.05 9.66
CA GLU A 98 -23.52 17.28 8.53
C GLU A 98 -22.79 17.58 7.21
N HIS A 99 -21.69 18.33 7.24
CA HIS A 99 -20.89 18.62 6.05
C HIS A 99 -20.22 17.37 5.49
N ILE A 100 -19.73 16.50 6.39
CA ILE A 100 -19.11 15.23 6.03
C ILE A 100 -20.17 14.25 5.51
N GLN A 101 -21.34 14.19 6.15
CA GLN A 101 -22.48 13.41 5.68
C GLN A 101 -22.85 13.79 4.25
N SER A 102 -22.99 15.09 3.97
CA SER A 102 -23.35 15.61 2.66
C SER A 102 -22.32 15.23 1.58
N PHE A 103 -21.02 15.36 1.89
CA PHE A 103 -19.95 14.89 1.00
C PHE A 103 -19.99 13.39 0.75
N LEU A 104 -20.19 12.57 1.79
CA LEU A 104 -20.28 11.12 1.63
C LEU A 104 -21.51 10.71 0.83
N ASN A 105 -22.63 11.42 0.96
CA ASN A 105 -23.84 11.19 0.17
C ASN A 105 -23.61 11.51 -1.32
N GLU A 106 -22.84 12.56 -1.64
CA GLU A 106 -22.45 12.80 -3.04
C GLU A 106 -21.56 11.65 -3.54
N LYS A 107 -20.55 11.28 -2.77
CA LYS A 107 -19.60 10.24 -3.17
C LYS A 107 -20.23 8.86 -3.26
N SER A 108 -21.29 8.55 -2.53
CA SER A 108 -21.98 7.26 -2.64
C SER A 108 -22.64 7.01 -4.00
N ASN A 109 -22.87 8.07 -4.79
CA ASN A 109 -23.38 7.92 -6.16
C ASN A 109 -22.34 7.36 -7.15
N SER A 110 -21.03 7.45 -6.83
CA SER A 110 -19.95 7.08 -7.75
C SER A 110 -18.85 6.20 -7.15
N CYS A 111 -18.72 6.19 -5.82
CA CYS A 111 -17.68 5.46 -5.09
C CYS A 111 -18.25 4.21 -4.44
N SER A 112 -17.48 3.12 -4.49
CA SER A 112 -17.82 1.87 -3.83
C SER A 112 -17.94 1.97 -2.31
N ASN A 113 -18.66 1.03 -1.71
CA ASN A 113 -18.76 0.89 -0.25
C ASN A 113 -17.38 0.78 0.43
N ALA A 114 -16.41 0.13 -0.22
CA ALA A 114 -15.05 0.02 0.29
C ALA A 114 -14.35 1.39 0.34
N THR A 115 -14.52 2.21 -0.71
CA THR A 115 -13.99 3.57 -0.76
C THR A 115 -14.64 4.47 0.30
N LEU A 116 -15.96 4.37 0.49
CA LEU A 116 -16.67 5.14 1.52
C LEU A 116 -16.17 4.79 2.93
N LYS A 117 -15.96 3.50 3.24
CA LYS A 117 -15.34 3.05 4.50
C LYS A 117 -13.93 3.61 4.68
N GLN A 118 -13.14 3.69 3.61
CA GLN A 118 -11.82 4.33 3.66
C GLN A 118 -11.91 5.83 3.93
N TYR A 119 -12.88 6.54 3.33
CA TYR A 119 -13.11 7.96 3.62
C TYR A 119 -13.48 8.17 5.08
N GLN A 120 -14.38 7.36 5.65
CA GLN A 120 -14.72 7.41 7.07
C GLN A 120 -13.47 7.25 7.96
N ALA A 121 -12.64 6.24 7.71
CA ALA A 121 -11.41 6.01 8.47
C ALA A 121 -10.43 7.20 8.36
N LYS A 122 -10.34 7.82 7.19
CA LYS A 122 -9.51 9.00 6.95
C LYS A 122 -10.08 10.26 7.63
N PHE A 123 -11.39 10.49 7.62
CA PHE A 123 -12.00 11.59 8.36
C PHE A 123 -11.77 11.46 9.87
N ASN A 124 -11.90 10.25 10.42
CA ASN A 124 -11.56 9.97 11.82
C ASN A 124 -10.10 10.30 12.15
N LYS A 125 -9.20 10.13 11.17
CA LYS A 125 -7.79 10.50 11.33
C LYS A 125 -7.57 12.00 11.17
N LEU A 126 -8.23 12.65 10.21
CA LEU A 126 -8.19 14.09 10.00
C LEU A 126 -8.68 14.85 11.23
N GLU A 127 -9.73 14.37 11.92
CA GLU A 127 -10.21 14.94 13.19
C GLU A 127 -9.06 15.04 14.20
N LYS A 128 -8.34 13.93 14.42
CA LYS A 128 -7.21 13.87 15.36
C LYS A 128 -6.06 14.79 14.95
N VAL A 129 -5.69 14.75 13.66
CA VAL A 129 -4.62 15.56 13.07
C VAL A 129 -4.91 17.06 13.26
N VAL A 130 -6.13 17.48 12.92
CA VAL A 130 -6.58 18.87 13.00
C VAL A 130 -6.67 19.33 14.47
N ASN A 131 -7.28 18.54 15.34
CA ASN A 131 -7.38 18.86 16.77
C ASN A 131 -6.00 19.03 17.40
N LYS A 132 -5.05 18.17 17.05
CA LYS A 132 -3.68 18.24 17.56
C LYS A 132 -2.92 19.46 17.03
N THR A 133 -2.90 19.71 15.71
CA THR A 133 -2.13 20.83 15.14
C THR A 133 -2.66 22.18 15.57
N TYR A 134 -3.98 22.35 15.65
CA TYR A 134 -4.59 23.65 15.96
C TYR A 134 -4.99 23.82 17.42
N ASN A 135 -4.77 22.82 18.26
CA ASN A 135 -5.23 22.79 19.65
C ASN A 135 -6.72 23.13 19.78
N ILE A 136 -7.56 22.46 18.97
CA ILE A 136 -9.01 22.64 18.95
C ILE A 136 -9.71 21.31 19.27
N ASN A 137 -11.03 21.37 19.46
CA ASN A 137 -11.88 20.21 19.73
C ASN A 137 -13.03 20.11 18.71
N THR A 138 -12.69 20.03 17.43
CA THR A 138 -13.68 19.74 16.40
C THR A 138 -14.14 18.28 16.48
N LYS A 139 -15.41 18.06 16.15
CA LYS A 139 -16.07 16.75 16.18
C LYS A 139 -16.60 16.45 14.79
N TYR A 140 -15.89 15.59 14.08
CA TYR A 140 -16.27 15.11 12.75
C TYR A 140 -17.24 13.91 12.84
N LYS A 141 -17.33 13.25 13.99
CA LYS A 141 -18.27 12.14 14.25
C LYS A 141 -19.73 12.60 14.29
N GLY A 142 -20.64 11.67 14.03
CA GLY A 142 -22.10 11.91 14.06
C GLY A 142 -22.79 11.74 12.71
N TYR A 143 -22.05 11.39 11.65
CA TYR A 143 -22.60 11.00 10.36
C TYR A 143 -22.80 9.49 10.26
N THR A 144 -23.72 9.09 9.40
CA THR A 144 -23.97 7.71 8.99
C THR A 144 -23.31 7.45 7.64
N LEU A 145 -22.67 6.28 7.48
CA LEU A 145 -22.04 5.94 6.21
C LEU A 145 -23.15 5.55 5.21
N PRO A 146 -23.34 6.29 4.10
CA PRO A 146 -24.35 5.93 3.11
C PRO A 146 -23.97 4.63 2.40
N LEU A 147 -24.98 3.92 1.90
CA LEU A 147 -24.77 2.80 0.99
C LEU A 147 -24.42 3.33 -0.41
N SER A 148 -23.36 2.77 -0.98
CA SER A 148 -22.97 3.01 -2.37
C SER A 148 -24.07 2.56 -3.33
N LYS A 149 -24.40 3.41 -4.32
CA LYS A 149 -25.18 3.03 -5.50
C LYS A 149 -24.35 2.24 -6.52
N GLU A 150 -23.03 2.37 -6.44
CA GLU A 150 -22.11 1.58 -7.24
C GLU A 150 -22.03 0.16 -6.68
N ASN A 151 -22.20 -0.83 -7.57
CA ASN A 151 -22.15 -2.25 -7.26
C ASN A 151 -20.81 -2.84 -7.69
N THR A 152 -19.73 -2.54 -6.95
CA THR A 152 -18.44 -3.16 -7.28
C THR A 152 -18.49 -4.65 -6.96
N LYS A 153 -18.15 -5.49 -7.94
CA LYS A 153 -17.84 -6.89 -7.67
C LYS A 153 -16.69 -6.98 -6.66
N VAL A 154 -16.87 -7.82 -5.64
CA VAL A 154 -15.80 -8.08 -4.66
C VAL A 154 -14.58 -8.62 -5.41
N ARG A 155 -13.44 -8.01 -5.12
CA ARG A 155 -12.12 -8.37 -5.62
C ARG A 155 -11.66 -9.69 -5.00
N ASN A 156 -12.21 -10.79 -5.50
CA ASN A 156 -11.98 -12.13 -4.98
C ASN A 156 -11.75 -13.17 -6.07
N THR A 157 -10.84 -12.88 -7.00
CA THR A 157 -10.54 -13.82 -8.10
C THR A 157 -9.11 -14.33 -8.03
N SER A 158 -8.97 -15.65 -7.97
CA SER A 158 -7.70 -16.37 -8.11
C SER A 158 -7.47 -16.75 -9.58
N MET A 159 -6.23 -16.63 -10.06
CA MET A 159 -5.87 -17.09 -11.41
C MET A 159 -5.96 -18.62 -11.50
N SER A 160 -6.46 -19.16 -12.62
CA SER A 160 -6.37 -20.60 -12.87
C SER A 160 -4.97 -20.96 -13.40
N ILE A 161 -4.55 -22.21 -13.20
CA ILE A 161 -3.26 -22.71 -13.71
C ILE A 161 -3.18 -22.61 -15.24
N ASP A 162 -4.28 -22.87 -15.95
CA ASP A 162 -4.31 -22.78 -17.41
C ASP A 162 -4.15 -21.34 -17.91
N ASP A 163 -4.78 -20.38 -17.25
CA ASP A 163 -4.63 -18.97 -17.60
C ASP A 163 -3.24 -18.43 -17.22
N LEU A 164 -2.64 -18.93 -16.13
CA LEU A 164 -1.23 -18.67 -15.81
C LEU A 164 -0.32 -19.16 -16.94
N LYS A 165 -0.48 -20.42 -17.39
CA LYS A 165 0.33 -20.98 -18.48
C LYS A 165 0.19 -20.18 -19.78
N LYS A 166 -1.03 -19.74 -20.12
CA LYS A 166 -1.26 -18.83 -21.26
C LYS A 166 -0.49 -17.53 -21.10
N LEU A 167 -0.53 -16.94 -19.90
CA LEU A 167 0.18 -15.72 -19.60
C LEU A 167 1.70 -15.90 -19.67
N GLU A 168 2.25 -16.99 -19.11
CA GLU A 168 3.67 -17.32 -19.20
C GLU A 168 4.13 -17.49 -20.65
N LYS A 169 3.32 -18.18 -21.47
CA LYS A 169 3.57 -18.31 -22.91
C LYS A 169 3.58 -16.95 -23.61
N ALA A 170 2.67 -16.03 -23.27
CA ALA A 170 2.65 -14.68 -23.83
C ALA A 170 3.90 -13.85 -23.49
N PHE A 171 4.64 -14.22 -22.45
CA PHE A 171 5.89 -13.57 -22.03
C PHE A 171 7.16 -14.36 -22.40
N ILE A 172 7.07 -15.52 -23.04
CA ILE A 172 8.21 -16.42 -23.25
C ILE A 172 9.40 -15.73 -23.94
N ASN A 173 9.12 -14.97 -25.01
CA ASN A 173 10.10 -14.23 -25.80
C ASN A 173 10.18 -12.74 -25.41
N SER A 174 9.65 -12.36 -24.24
CA SER A 174 9.61 -10.98 -23.77
C SER A 174 10.79 -10.66 -22.85
N ASN A 175 11.38 -9.48 -23.05
CA ASN A 175 12.36 -8.88 -22.12
C ASN A 175 11.70 -8.06 -21.00
N SER A 176 10.37 -8.11 -20.86
CA SER A 176 9.66 -7.37 -19.82
C SER A 176 9.94 -7.96 -18.44
N SER A 177 10.23 -7.11 -17.45
CA SER A 177 10.32 -7.55 -16.04
C SER A 177 9.03 -8.18 -15.51
N ALA A 178 7.89 -8.00 -16.20
CA ALA A 178 6.67 -8.72 -15.88
C ALA A 178 6.84 -10.25 -15.98
N LYS A 179 7.69 -10.75 -16.89
CA LYS A 179 8.03 -12.18 -17.00
C LYS A 179 8.59 -12.71 -15.68
N ILE A 180 9.58 -12.01 -15.11
CA ILE A 180 10.20 -12.36 -13.83
C ILE A 180 9.19 -12.19 -12.69
N ALA A 181 8.43 -11.08 -12.66
CA ALA A 181 7.46 -10.83 -11.61
C ALA A 181 6.33 -11.87 -11.55
N ILE A 182 5.90 -12.40 -12.70
CA ILE A 182 4.95 -13.52 -12.78
C ILE A 182 5.54 -14.74 -12.06
N GLN A 183 6.77 -15.14 -12.40
CA GLN A 183 7.44 -16.30 -11.81
C GLN A 183 7.69 -16.13 -10.30
N LEU A 184 8.17 -14.96 -9.86
CA LEU A 184 8.36 -14.66 -8.43
C LEU A 184 7.04 -14.77 -7.65
N THR A 185 5.94 -14.32 -8.25
CA THR A 185 4.63 -14.36 -7.60
C THR A 185 4.03 -15.76 -7.61
N SER A 186 4.16 -16.51 -8.71
CA SER A 186 3.59 -17.86 -8.85
C SER A 186 4.37 -18.92 -8.07
N ARG A 187 5.68 -18.74 -7.86
CA ARG A 187 6.55 -19.70 -7.16
C ARG A 187 6.75 -19.40 -5.67
N ALA A 188 6.76 -18.12 -5.30
CA ALA A 188 7.10 -17.69 -3.94
C ALA A 188 6.07 -16.72 -3.33
N GLY A 189 4.97 -16.43 -4.03
CA GLY A 189 3.91 -15.58 -3.48
C GLY A 189 4.44 -14.22 -3.04
N LEU A 190 5.28 -13.56 -3.84
CA LEU A 190 5.74 -12.19 -3.58
C LEU A 190 4.66 -11.16 -3.98
N ARG A 191 4.67 -9.99 -3.36
CA ARG A 191 3.85 -8.85 -3.82
C ARG A 191 4.58 -8.17 -4.97
N VAL A 192 3.86 -7.51 -5.88
CA VAL A 192 4.50 -6.75 -6.96
C VAL A 192 5.53 -5.74 -6.46
N SER A 193 5.28 -5.09 -5.32
CA SER A 193 6.23 -4.17 -4.70
C SER A 193 7.47 -4.87 -4.15
N GLU A 194 7.34 -6.12 -3.69
CA GLU A 194 8.45 -6.96 -3.23
C GLU A 194 9.27 -7.39 -4.45
N CYS A 195 8.62 -7.85 -5.55
CA CYS A 195 9.30 -8.18 -6.80
C CYS A 195 10.15 -7.00 -7.33
N THR A 196 9.63 -5.77 -7.31
CA THR A 196 10.34 -4.58 -7.83
C THR A 196 11.47 -4.07 -6.93
N LYS A 197 11.59 -4.60 -5.72
CA LYS A 197 12.62 -4.23 -4.75
C LYS A 197 13.66 -5.33 -4.56
N LEU A 198 13.29 -6.59 -4.80
CA LEU A 198 14.14 -7.75 -4.63
C LEU A 198 15.44 -7.61 -5.44
N GLN A 199 16.56 -7.84 -4.77
CA GLN A 199 17.91 -7.79 -5.34
C GLN A 199 18.53 -9.19 -5.41
N GLY A 200 19.60 -9.35 -6.19
CA GLY A 200 20.32 -10.62 -6.31
C GLY A 200 20.77 -11.20 -4.96
N ARG A 201 21.22 -10.35 -4.05
CA ARG A 201 21.68 -10.72 -2.68
C ARG A 201 20.57 -11.28 -1.79
N ASP A 202 19.32 -10.94 -2.08
CA ASP A 202 18.17 -11.38 -1.29
C ASP A 202 17.78 -12.83 -1.61
N ILE A 203 18.29 -13.38 -2.71
CA ILE A 203 18.12 -14.79 -3.08
C ILE A 203 19.29 -15.58 -2.47
N ASN A 204 19.02 -16.32 -1.39
CA ASN A 204 19.97 -17.14 -0.68
C ASN A 204 19.76 -18.63 -1.02
N LEU A 205 20.54 -19.12 -1.98
CA LEU A 205 20.48 -20.52 -2.43
C LEU A 205 21.11 -21.50 -1.43
N LYS A 206 21.94 -21.04 -0.50
CA LYS A 206 22.54 -21.89 0.53
C LYS A 206 21.49 -22.30 1.56
N ASP A 207 20.73 -21.32 2.03
CA ASP A 207 19.69 -21.54 3.04
C ASP A 207 18.31 -21.83 2.40
N ASN A 208 18.24 -21.87 1.07
CA ASN A 208 17.03 -22.06 0.27
C ASN A 208 15.92 -21.07 0.64
N VAL A 209 16.24 -19.78 0.72
CA VAL A 209 15.27 -18.72 1.04
C VAL A 209 15.42 -17.49 0.17
N ILE A 210 14.31 -16.78 -0.02
CA ILE A 210 14.26 -15.41 -0.52
C ILE A 210 13.97 -14.49 0.66
N HIS A 211 14.91 -13.61 0.98
CA HIS A 211 14.73 -12.61 2.02
C HIS A 211 13.91 -11.43 1.49
N VAL A 212 12.72 -11.21 2.03
CA VAL A 212 11.89 -10.05 1.68
C VAL A 212 12.11 -8.97 2.73
N GLU A 213 12.93 -7.97 2.41
CA GLU A 213 13.18 -6.81 3.25
C GLU A 213 12.09 -5.72 3.05
N GLY A 214 11.61 -5.14 4.14
CA GLY A 214 10.74 -3.96 4.09
C GLY A 214 9.41 -4.21 3.37
N GLY A 215 8.81 -5.38 3.60
CA GLY A 215 7.48 -5.74 3.14
C GLY A 215 6.38 -4.80 3.65
N LYS A 216 5.11 -5.12 3.37
CA LYS A 216 3.99 -4.24 3.77
C LYS A 216 3.99 -4.02 5.30
N GLY A 217 4.11 -2.75 5.70
CA GLY A 217 4.19 -2.37 7.12
C GLY A 217 5.61 -2.44 7.71
N GLY A 218 6.65 -2.55 6.88
CA GLY A 218 8.04 -2.62 7.33
C GLY A 218 8.46 -4.00 7.85
N ARG A 219 7.70 -5.04 7.52
CA ARG A 219 7.94 -6.41 8.00
C ARG A 219 8.90 -7.14 7.09
N ASN A 220 9.89 -7.78 7.68
CA ASN A 220 10.77 -8.72 7.00
C ASN A 220 10.17 -10.13 7.08
N ARG A 221 10.45 -10.96 6.09
CA ARG A 221 10.12 -12.40 6.10
C ARG A 221 11.04 -13.15 5.17
N ASP A 222 11.29 -14.41 5.48
CA ASP A 222 11.93 -15.35 4.57
C ASP A 222 10.87 -16.18 3.86
N VAL A 223 11.09 -16.42 2.57
CA VAL A 223 10.23 -17.25 1.74
C VAL A 223 11.02 -18.48 1.32
N PRO A 224 10.58 -19.70 1.62
CA PRO A 224 11.30 -20.90 1.23
C PRO A 224 11.35 -21.03 -0.30
N ILE A 225 12.54 -21.32 -0.82
CA ILE A 225 12.78 -21.78 -2.18
C ILE A 225 12.62 -23.30 -2.18
N ARG A 226 11.61 -23.78 -2.89
CA ARG A 226 11.32 -25.21 -2.95
C ARG A 226 12.22 -25.94 -3.92
N GLU A 227 12.33 -27.25 -3.73
CA GLU A 227 13.10 -28.13 -4.61
C GLU A 227 12.76 -27.91 -6.09
N GLN A 228 11.47 -27.87 -6.46
CA GLN A 228 11.05 -27.67 -7.85
C GLN A 228 11.38 -26.28 -8.42
N ASP A 229 11.71 -25.30 -7.57
CA ASP A 229 11.98 -23.92 -7.97
C ASP A 229 13.47 -23.55 -7.91
N LYS A 230 14.33 -24.43 -7.36
CA LYS A 230 15.76 -24.19 -7.19
C LYS A 230 16.46 -23.81 -8.50
N GLU A 231 16.17 -24.52 -9.58
CA GLU A 231 16.77 -24.26 -10.90
C GLU A 231 16.42 -22.84 -11.38
N TYR A 232 15.15 -22.44 -11.24
CA TYR A 232 14.69 -21.11 -11.62
C TYR A 232 15.42 -20.01 -10.84
N PHE A 233 15.49 -20.14 -9.51
CA PHE A 233 16.14 -19.13 -8.66
C PHE A 233 17.67 -19.13 -8.82
N SER A 234 18.28 -20.27 -9.08
CA SER A 234 19.70 -20.37 -9.42
C SER A 234 20.00 -19.62 -10.72
N SER A 235 19.23 -19.89 -11.77
CA SER A 235 19.37 -19.18 -13.05
C SER A 235 19.11 -17.68 -12.90
N LEU A 236 18.07 -17.29 -12.16
CA LEU A 236 17.78 -15.88 -11.91
C LEU A 236 18.93 -15.16 -11.20
N LYS A 237 19.49 -15.77 -10.14
CA LYS A 237 20.62 -15.21 -9.37
C LYS A 237 21.88 -15.08 -10.22
N SER A 238 22.19 -16.05 -11.07
CA SER A 238 23.37 -15.99 -11.94
C SER A 238 23.30 -14.89 -13.00
N ASN A 239 22.11 -14.38 -13.31
CA ASN A 239 21.88 -13.35 -14.32
C ASN A 239 21.68 -11.94 -13.74
N VAL A 240 21.90 -11.74 -12.44
CA VAL A 240 21.69 -10.45 -11.76
C VAL A 240 22.79 -10.20 -10.74
N GLY A 241 23.36 -8.99 -10.72
CA GLY A 241 24.31 -8.62 -9.69
C GLY A 241 23.68 -8.60 -8.29
N ASP A 242 24.48 -8.80 -7.24
CA ASP A 242 23.99 -8.87 -5.86
C ASP A 242 23.20 -7.63 -5.43
N ARG A 243 23.58 -6.43 -5.90
CA ARG A 243 22.89 -5.17 -5.60
C ARG A 243 21.91 -4.73 -6.69
N GLU A 244 21.78 -5.51 -7.76
CA GLU A 244 20.88 -5.20 -8.85
C GLU A 244 19.49 -5.74 -8.57
N ARG A 245 18.47 -4.99 -8.98
CA ARG A 245 17.06 -5.39 -8.80
C ARG A 245 16.68 -6.37 -9.90
N VAL A 246 16.07 -7.49 -9.52
CA VAL A 246 15.60 -8.52 -10.48
C VAL A 246 14.46 -8.03 -11.37
N CYS A 247 13.69 -7.03 -10.90
CA CYS A 247 12.64 -6.36 -11.66
C CYS A 247 12.86 -4.83 -11.57
N PRO A 248 13.76 -4.23 -12.37
CA PRO A 248 14.17 -2.83 -12.25
C PRO A 248 13.15 -1.84 -12.84
N VAL A 249 11.86 -2.02 -12.56
CA VAL A 249 10.75 -1.19 -13.06
C VAL A 249 9.77 -0.84 -11.93
N GLN A 250 8.85 0.08 -12.20
CA GLN A 250 7.78 0.43 -11.27
C GLN A 250 6.70 -0.66 -11.24
N SER A 251 6.04 -0.84 -10.09
CA SER A 251 4.97 -1.85 -9.93
C SER A 251 3.83 -1.68 -10.94
N ASP A 252 3.48 -0.44 -11.28
CA ASP A 252 2.45 -0.14 -12.28
C ASP A 252 2.86 -0.57 -13.69
N SER A 253 4.15 -0.51 -14.04
CA SER A 253 4.65 -0.98 -15.33
C SER A 253 4.44 -2.49 -15.48
N ILE A 254 4.68 -3.26 -14.41
CA ILE A 254 4.41 -4.70 -14.38
C ILE A 254 2.92 -4.95 -14.56
N ASN A 255 2.06 -4.32 -13.75
CA ASN A 255 0.61 -4.51 -13.82
C ASN A 255 0.05 -4.16 -15.20
N LYS A 256 0.48 -3.05 -15.80
CA LYS A 256 0.07 -2.65 -17.16
C LYS A 256 0.54 -3.65 -18.22
N SER A 257 1.76 -4.19 -18.08
CA SER A 257 2.29 -5.19 -19.01
C SER A 257 1.44 -6.46 -18.96
N ILE A 258 1.15 -6.96 -17.76
CA ILE A 258 0.33 -8.15 -17.57
C ILE A 258 -1.12 -7.90 -18.05
N ASP A 259 -1.71 -6.75 -17.72
CA ASP A 259 -3.07 -6.38 -18.17
C ASP A 259 -3.19 -6.39 -19.70
N ARG A 260 -2.21 -5.83 -20.41
CA ARG A 260 -2.16 -5.87 -21.88
C ARG A 260 -2.03 -7.28 -22.43
N ALA A 261 -1.20 -8.12 -21.82
CA ALA A 261 -1.06 -9.52 -22.22
C ALA A 261 -2.37 -10.28 -22.00
N MET A 262 -3.01 -10.14 -20.83
CA MET A 262 -4.30 -10.78 -20.54
C MET A 262 -5.42 -10.34 -21.49
N LYS A 263 -5.42 -9.09 -21.95
CA LYS A 263 -6.35 -8.60 -22.97
C LYS A 263 -6.11 -9.27 -24.32
N ARG A 264 -4.84 -9.38 -24.73
CA ARG A 264 -4.44 -10.04 -25.98
C ARG A 264 -4.80 -11.53 -25.98
N GLU A 265 -4.62 -12.21 -24.86
CA GLU A 265 -4.97 -13.63 -24.68
C GLU A 265 -6.47 -13.86 -24.42
N GLY A 266 -7.30 -12.80 -24.40
CA GLY A 266 -8.74 -12.91 -24.20
C GLY A 266 -9.18 -13.37 -22.80
N ILE A 267 -8.28 -13.37 -21.81
CA ILE A 267 -8.56 -13.85 -20.44
C ILE A 267 -8.87 -12.71 -19.45
N ARG A 268 -8.65 -11.44 -19.83
CA ARG A 268 -8.76 -10.30 -18.90
C ARG A 268 -10.11 -10.20 -18.20
N ASN A 269 -11.21 -10.49 -18.89
CA ASN A 269 -12.58 -10.33 -18.35
C ASN A 269 -12.93 -11.35 -17.26
N LYS A 270 -12.12 -12.40 -17.09
CA LYS A 270 -12.30 -13.39 -16.01
C LYS A 270 -11.89 -12.84 -14.63
N TYR A 271 -11.10 -11.76 -14.59
CA TYR A 271 -10.42 -11.30 -13.38
C TYR A 271 -10.80 -9.86 -13.03
N ASN A 272 -11.25 -9.61 -11.80
CA ASN A 272 -11.62 -8.25 -11.35
C ASN A 272 -10.53 -7.57 -10.51
N ASP A 273 -9.52 -8.33 -10.11
CA ASP A 273 -8.35 -7.90 -9.35
C ASP A 273 -7.22 -7.41 -10.26
N THR A 274 -6.17 -6.78 -9.68
CA THR A 274 -4.95 -6.52 -10.45
C THR A 274 -4.32 -7.84 -10.88
N SER A 275 -3.81 -7.89 -12.11
CA SER A 275 -3.42 -9.14 -12.76
C SER A 275 -2.43 -9.99 -11.95
N ILE A 276 -1.42 -9.37 -11.36
CA ILE A 276 -0.42 -10.08 -10.53
C ILE A 276 -0.99 -10.50 -9.17
N HIS A 277 -1.99 -9.78 -8.66
CA HIS A 277 -2.62 -10.13 -7.39
C HIS A 277 -3.48 -11.40 -7.52
N CYS A 278 -4.11 -11.64 -8.67
CA CYS A 278 -4.77 -12.90 -8.97
C CYS A 278 -3.80 -14.09 -8.92
N ILE A 279 -2.58 -13.92 -9.44
CA ILE A 279 -1.51 -14.95 -9.37
C ILE A 279 -1.11 -15.20 -7.92
N ARG A 280 -1.00 -14.15 -7.10
CA ARG A 280 -0.71 -14.29 -5.67
C ARG A 280 -1.80 -15.06 -4.92
N LYS A 281 -3.07 -14.85 -5.26
CA LYS A 281 -4.19 -15.61 -4.67
C LYS A 281 -4.17 -17.08 -5.10
N MET A 282 -3.81 -17.35 -6.35
CA MET A 282 -3.58 -18.71 -6.84
C MET A 282 -2.48 -19.40 -6.05
N TYR A 283 -1.34 -18.72 -5.84
CA TYR A 283 -0.30 -19.23 -4.96
C TYR A 283 -0.85 -19.54 -3.56
N ALA A 284 -1.55 -18.60 -2.93
CA ALA A 284 -2.14 -18.80 -1.60
C ALA A 284 -3.08 -20.03 -1.52
N GLN A 285 -3.92 -20.23 -2.54
CA GLN A 285 -4.80 -21.38 -2.62
C GLN A 285 -4.01 -22.69 -2.77
N ASN A 286 -3.01 -22.72 -3.64
CA ASN A 286 -2.17 -23.90 -3.84
C ASN A 286 -1.40 -24.26 -2.56
N GLU A 287 -0.92 -23.25 -1.85
CA GLU A 287 -0.26 -23.42 -0.56
C GLU A 287 -1.18 -24.01 0.50
N PHE A 288 -2.40 -23.49 0.59
CA PHE A 288 -3.40 -24.03 1.49
C PHE A 288 -3.70 -25.49 1.14
N ASN A 289 -3.93 -25.80 -0.14
CA ASN A 289 -4.19 -27.17 -0.61
C ASN A 289 -3.04 -28.12 -0.29
N ARG A 290 -1.78 -27.68 -0.45
CA ARG A 290 -0.59 -28.46 -0.08
C ARG A 290 -0.57 -28.76 1.43
N CYS A 291 -0.77 -27.74 2.27
CA CYS A 291 -0.81 -27.92 3.72
C CYS A 291 -1.92 -28.90 4.13
N ARG A 292 -3.09 -28.82 3.48
CA ARG A 292 -4.19 -29.76 3.71
C ARG A 292 -3.84 -31.19 3.28
N ALA A 293 -3.17 -31.36 2.14
CA ALA A 293 -2.70 -32.66 1.66
C ALA A 293 -1.64 -33.28 2.57
N GLU A 294 -0.86 -32.45 3.27
CA GLU A 294 0.10 -32.87 4.30
C GLU A 294 -0.56 -33.16 5.66
N GLY A 295 -1.88 -33.06 5.76
CA GLY A 295 -2.65 -33.40 6.96
C GLY A 295 -2.82 -32.26 7.97
N MET A 296 -2.40 -31.02 7.65
CA MET A 296 -2.61 -29.88 8.55
C MET A 296 -4.10 -29.53 8.65
N GLU A 297 -4.58 -29.20 9.85
CA GLU A 297 -5.95 -28.71 10.05
C GLU A 297 -6.19 -27.37 9.33
N ILE A 298 -7.45 -27.07 8.98
CA ILE A 298 -7.81 -25.85 8.22
C ILE A 298 -7.23 -24.59 8.88
N LYS A 299 -7.34 -24.49 10.20
CA LYS A 299 -6.83 -23.33 10.95
C LYS A 299 -5.30 -23.22 10.85
N GLN A 300 -4.60 -24.34 11.00
CA GLN A 300 -3.14 -24.39 10.92
C GLN A 300 -2.67 -24.06 9.50
N ALA A 301 -3.28 -24.66 8.48
CA ALA A 301 -2.98 -24.39 7.07
C ALA A 301 -3.16 -22.91 6.72
N LEU A 302 -4.27 -22.28 7.12
CA LEU A 302 -4.48 -20.86 6.86
C LEU A 302 -3.51 -19.96 7.62
N GLN A 303 -3.10 -20.35 8.84
CA GLN A 303 -2.07 -19.63 9.59
C GLN A 303 -0.70 -19.72 8.90
N GLU A 304 -0.30 -20.90 8.47
CA GLU A 304 0.93 -21.15 7.71
C GLU A 304 0.97 -20.27 6.46
N VAL A 305 -0.09 -20.30 5.64
CA VAL A 305 -0.20 -19.45 4.43
C VAL A 305 -0.21 -17.96 4.79
N SER A 306 -0.82 -17.57 5.90
CA SER A 306 -0.83 -16.17 6.35
C SER A 306 0.57 -15.65 6.68
N VAL A 307 1.35 -16.43 7.42
CA VAL A 307 2.75 -16.12 7.75
C VAL A 307 3.59 -16.12 6.49
N LEU A 308 3.45 -17.15 5.65
CA LEU A 308 4.12 -17.26 4.35
C LEU A 308 3.83 -16.06 3.45
N LEU A 309 2.62 -15.49 3.46
CA LEU A 309 2.29 -14.28 2.70
C LEU A 309 2.67 -12.97 3.42
N GLY A 310 3.26 -13.02 4.60
CA GLY A 310 3.65 -11.85 5.39
C GLY A 310 2.46 -11.07 5.98
N HIS A 311 1.33 -11.72 6.22
CA HIS A 311 0.17 -11.10 6.88
C HIS A 311 0.28 -11.14 8.41
N GLY A 312 1.08 -12.06 8.95
CA GLY A 312 1.22 -12.36 10.38
C GLY A 312 0.23 -13.41 10.85
N GLU A 313 0.29 -13.76 12.13
CA GLU A 313 -0.59 -14.76 12.75
C GLU A 313 -2.01 -14.21 12.99
N ASP A 314 -2.96 -15.13 13.19
CA ASP A 314 -4.37 -14.85 13.52
C ASP A 314 -5.12 -13.94 12.52
N ARG A 315 -4.82 -14.07 11.23
CA ARG A 315 -5.46 -13.29 10.14
C ARG A 315 -6.47 -14.09 9.33
N MET A 316 -7.20 -15.01 9.97
CA MET A 316 -8.10 -15.95 9.31
C MET A 316 -9.13 -15.26 8.40
N GLU A 317 -9.76 -14.19 8.87
CA GLU A 317 -10.76 -13.45 8.10
C GLU A 317 -10.14 -12.74 6.88
N LEU A 318 -8.89 -12.27 7.00
CA LEU A 318 -8.14 -11.74 5.86
C LEU A 318 -7.85 -12.85 4.84
N MET A 319 -7.51 -14.06 5.32
CA MET A 319 -7.13 -15.18 4.46
C MET A 319 -8.28 -15.71 3.61
N ARG A 320 -9.54 -15.51 4.03
CA ARG A 320 -10.73 -15.78 3.18
C ARG A 320 -10.78 -14.92 1.89
N GLN A 321 -9.97 -13.86 1.80
CA GLN A 321 -9.83 -13.06 0.57
C GLN A 321 -8.73 -13.58 -0.38
N TYR A 322 -7.93 -14.55 0.08
CA TYR A 322 -6.81 -15.13 -0.66
C TYR A 322 -7.03 -16.60 -0.99
N VAL A 323 -7.57 -17.35 -0.04
CA VAL A 323 -7.96 -18.76 -0.18
C VAL A 323 -9.48 -18.77 -0.35
N LEU A 324 -9.91 -19.12 -1.56
CA LEU A 324 -11.32 -19.06 -1.97
C LEU A 324 -12.05 -20.37 -1.70
N ASP A 325 -11.35 -21.49 -1.83
CA ASP A 325 -11.88 -22.83 -1.59
C ASP A 325 -11.28 -23.37 -0.30
N ILE A 326 -11.99 -23.16 0.81
CA ILE A 326 -11.63 -23.69 2.13
C ILE A 326 -12.53 -24.90 2.37
N LYS A 327 -11.94 -26.09 2.27
CA LYS A 327 -12.61 -27.37 2.48
C LYS A 327 -11.91 -28.20 3.56
#